data_AF-A0A7Y0X3X0-F1
#
_entry.id   AF-A0A7Y0X3X0-F1
#
_cell.length_a   1.000
_cell.length_b   1.000
_cell.length_c   1.000
_cell.angle_alpha   90.00
_cell.angle_beta   90.00
_cell.angle_gamma   90.00
#
_symmetry.space_group_name_H-M   'P 1'
#
loop_
_entity.id
_entity.type
_entity.pdbx_description
1 polymer ?
#
loop_
_entity_poly.entity_id
_entity_poly.type
_entity_poly.pdbx_seq_one_letter_code
_entity_poly.pdbx_strand_id
1 'polypeptide(L)'
;IIDNRIITSQPFEVRLRAPQSLDSGSVKIHRIRHQDLVDGISEKEALLELLDFIGNRPLVGYHIRYDKKILDLACLRQLGFPLPNPLIEV
;
A
#
# COMPACT_ATOMS: atom_id res chain seq x y z
N ILE A 1 -15.61 6.55 3.46
CA ILE A 1 -16.77 7.33 3.01
C ILE A 1 -17.80 7.27 4.12
N ILE A 2 -18.22 8.41 4.66
CA ILE A 2 -19.37 8.52 5.56
C ILE A 2 -20.30 9.51 4.88
N ASP A 3 -21.57 9.14 4.69
CA ASP A 3 -22.59 9.99 4.03
C ASP A 3 -22.17 10.56 2.67
N ASN A 4 -21.57 9.73 1.81
CA ASN A 4 -21.07 10.11 0.48
C ASN A 4 -20.01 11.24 0.48
N ARG A 5 -19.31 11.43 1.61
CA ARG A 5 -18.20 12.36 1.73
C ARG A 5 -16.89 11.62 1.93
N ILE A 6 -15.85 12.09 1.23
CA ILE A 6 -14.47 11.70 1.50
C ILE A 6 -14.01 12.54 2.68
N ILE A 7 -13.74 11.89 3.81
CA ILE A 7 -13.13 12.54 4.96
C ILE A 7 -11.62 12.53 4.72
N THR A 8 -11.04 13.70 4.49
CA THR A 8 -9.60 13.88 4.17
C THR A 8 -8.76 14.16 5.41
N SER A 9 -9.30 13.98 6.62
CA SER A 9 -8.69 14.48 7.86
C SER A 9 -7.37 13.81 8.21
N GLN A 10 -7.06 12.63 7.67
CA GLN A 10 -5.81 11.92 7.91
C GLN A 10 -5.36 11.18 6.65
N PRO A 11 -4.30 11.65 5.96
CA PRO A 11 -3.62 10.84 4.95
C PRO A 11 -2.83 9.72 5.64
N PHE A 12 -2.76 8.57 5.00
CA PHE A 12 -1.88 7.47 5.39
C PHE A 12 -0.79 7.33 4.32
N GLU A 13 0.46 7.50 4.74
CA GLU A 13 1.64 7.36 3.88
C GLU A 13 2.71 6.59 4.64
N VAL A 14 3.21 5.51 4.03
CA VAL A 14 4.28 4.68 4.59
C VAL A 14 5.33 4.39 3.54
N ARG A 15 6.58 4.22 3.96
CA ARG A 15 7.73 3.92 3.09
C ARG A 15 8.27 2.54 3.41
N LEU A 16 8.34 1.69 2.40
CA LEU A 16 8.89 0.34 2.53
C LEU A 16 10.41 0.37 2.45
N ARG A 17 11.06 -0.46 3.27
CA ARG A 17 12.50 -0.75 3.13
C ARG A 17 12.77 -1.44 1.79
N ALA A 18 13.88 -1.08 1.14
CA ALA A 18 14.31 -1.79 -0.06
C ALA A 18 14.58 -3.28 0.25
N PRO A 19 14.05 -4.24 -0.53
CA PRO A 19 14.56 -5.60 -0.48
C PRO A 19 16.04 -5.63 -0.87
N GLN A 20 16.83 -6.52 -0.27
CA GLN A 20 18.25 -6.66 -0.59
C GLN A 20 18.52 -7.01 -2.06
N SER A 21 17.51 -7.55 -2.76
CA SER A 21 17.56 -7.91 -4.19
C SER A 21 17.26 -6.74 -5.13
N LEU A 22 17.06 -5.51 -4.62
CA LEU A 22 16.76 -4.34 -5.44
C LEU A 22 18.06 -3.85 -6.10
N ASP A 23 18.41 -4.55 -7.18
CA ASP A 23 19.58 -4.23 -7.97
C ASP A 23 19.44 -2.80 -8.54
N SER A 24 20.58 -2.12 -8.55
CA SER A 24 20.85 -0.72 -8.88
C SER A 24 20.17 -0.16 -10.15
N GLY A 25 19.61 -1.01 -11.02
CA GLY A 25 18.81 -0.63 -12.19
C GLY A 25 17.40 -0.10 -11.86
N SER A 26 16.72 -0.61 -10.82
CA SER A 26 15.34 -0.17 -10.48
C SER A 26 15.28 1.22 -9.85
N VAL A 27 16.40 1.69 -9.29
CA VAL A 27 16.51 3.01 -8.64
C VAL A 27 16.52 4.16 -9.66
N LYS A 28 16.84 3.90 -10.93
CA LYS A 28 16.91 4.94 -11.97
C LYS A 28 15.55 5.41 -12.47
N ILE A 29 14.49 4.60 -12.30
CA ILE A 29 13.17 4.87 -12.89
C ILE A 29 12.26 5.61 -11.89
N HIS A 30 12.40 5.34 -10.59
CA HIS A 30 11.65 6.02 -9.53
C HIS A 30 12.61 6.87 -8.70
N ARG A 31 12.41 8.20 -8.68
CA ARG A 31 13.21 9.21 -7.95
C ARG A 31 13.17 9.05 -6.40
N ILE A 32 13.09 7.82 -5.89
CA ILE A 32 13.17 7.49 -4.47
C ILE A 32 14.66 7.56 -4.11
N ARG A 33 15.03 8.57 -3.32
CA ARG A 33 16.43 8.81 -2.94
C ARG A 33 16.87 7.70 -1.99
N HIS A 34 18.13 7.26 -2.08
CA HIS A 34 18.70 6.22 -1.22
C HIS A 34 18.47 6.43 0.30
N GLN A 35 18.32 7.68 0.74
CA GLN A 35 18.04 8.00 2.14
C GLN A 35 16.65 7.55 2.60
N ASP A 36 15.64 7.51 1.71
CA ASP A 36 14.29 7.06 2.05
C ASP A 36 14.20 5.52 2.17
N LEU A 37 15.22 4.80 1.69
CA LEU A 37 15.25 3.34 1.64
C LEU A 37 15.83 2.69 2.90
N VAL A 38 16.59 3.46 3.71
CA VAL A 38 17.27 2.97 4.92
C VAL A 38 16.32 2.96 6.12
N ASP A 39 15.44 3.97 6.22
CA ASP A 39 14.52 4.16 7.35
C ASP A 39 13.12 3.57 7.12
N GLY A 40 12.91 2.86 6.02
CA GLY A 40 11.62 2.22 5.71
C GLY A 40 11.26 1.06 6.64
N ILE A 41 9.96 0.85 6.83
CA ILE A 41 9.40 -0.30 7.57
C ILE A 41 9.31 -1.54 6.69
N SER A 42 9.13 -2.71 7.29
CA SER A 42 8.96 -3.95 6.53
C SER A 42 7.63 -3.99 5.78
N GLU A 43 7.56 -4.76 4.70
CA GLU A 43 6.31 -4.99 3.94
C GLU A 43 5.18 -5.48 4.85
N LYS A 44 5.48 -6.35 5.82
CA LYS A 44 4.49 -6.87 6.77
C LYS A 44 3.96 -5.79 7.71
N GLU A 45 4.83 -4.95 8.27
CA GLU A 45 4.42 -3.85 9.16
C GLU A 45 3.55 -2.84 8.42
N ALA A 46 3.95 -2.44 7.21
CA ALA A 46 3.17 -1.52 6.39
C ALA A 46 1.78 -2.05 6.05
N LEU A 47 1.65 -3.36 5.77
CA LEU A 47 0.34 -3.98 5.53
C LEU A 47 -0.53 -3.96 6.78
N LEU A 48 0.03 -4.20 7.97
CA LEU A 48 -0.72 -4.14 9.23
C LEU A 48 -1.21 -2.72 9.53
N GLU A 49 -0.34 -1.72 9.37
CA GLU A 49 -0.72 -0.31 9.53
C GLU A 49 -1.77 0.11 8.49
N LEU A 50 -1.64 -0.34 7.24
CA LEU A 50 -2.63 -0.09 6.20
C LEU A 50 -3.98 -0.69 6.56
N LEU A 51 -4.03 -1.96 7.01
CA LEU A 51 -5.25 -2.66 7.39
C LEU A 51 -5.96 -1.95 8.55
N ASP A 52 -5.22 -1.50 9.56
CA ASP A 52 -5.77 -0.72 10.66
C ASP A 52 -6.32 0.62 10.16
N PHE A 53 -5.55 1.31 9.30
CA PHE A 53 -5.96 2.58 8.72
C PHE A 53 -7.19 2.49 7.83
N ILE A 54 -7.38 1.44 7.02
CA ILE A 54 -8.55 1.31 6.13
C ILE A 54 -9.74 0.64 6.81
N GLY A 55 -9.51 -0.24 7.79
CA GLY A 55 -10.53 -1.09 8.39
C GLY A 55 -11.36 -1.85 7.34
N ASN A 56 -12.66 -2.05 7.59
CA ASN A 56 -13.56 -2.76 6.67
C ASN A 56 -14.17 -1.86 5.57
N ARG A 57 -13.62 -0.66 5.32
CA ARG A 57 -14.20 0.29 4.36
C ARG A 57 -13.93 -0.10 2.91
N PRO A 58 -14.82 0.24 1.96
CA PRO A 58 -14.53 0.09 0.54
C PRO A 58 -13.35 0.97 0.12
N LEU A 59 -12.54 0.45 -0.80
CA LEU A 59 -11.44 1.20 -1.42
C LEU A 59 -11.96 1.88 -2.68
N VAL A 60 -11.64 3.16 -2.84
CA VAL A 60 -12.09 3.98 -3.97
C VAL A 60 -10.87 4.51 -4.69
N GLY A 61 -10.82 4.38 -6.01
CA GLY A 61 -9.72 4.94 -6.80
C GLY A 61 -9.89 4.74 -8.30
N TYR A 62 -9.08 5.49 -9.05
CA TYR A 62 -8.98 5.40 -10.50
C TYR A 62 -8.00 4.31 -10.89
N HIS A 63 -8.41 3.35 -11.72
CA HIS A 63 -7.66 2.13 -12.06
C HIS A 63 -7.23 1.28 -10.86
N ILE A 64 -7.97 1.37 -9.74
CA ILE A 64 -7.63 0.75 -8.45
C ILE A 64 -7.54 -0.78 -8.49
N ARG A 65 -8.08 -1.43 -9.52
CA ARG A 65 -7.92 -2.87 -9.74
C ARG A 65 -6.46 -3.31 -9.82
N TYR A 66 -5.59 -2.48 -10.40
CA TYR A 66 -4.17 -2.79 -10.49
C TYR A 66 -3.52 -2.78 -9.10
N ASP A 67 -3.74 -1.71 -8.34
CA ASP A 67 -3.25 -1.56 -6.96
C ASP A 67 -3.78 -2.66 -6.05
N LYS A 68 -5.09 -2.98 -6.15
CA LYS A 68 -5.70 -4.08 -5.41
C LYS A 68 -5.00 -5.41 -5.69
N LYS A 69 -4.65 -5.70 -6.94
CA LYS A 69 -3.95 -6.94 -7.30
C LYS A 69 -2.57 -7.01 -6.64
N ILE A 70 -1.85 -5.89 -6.58
CA ILE A 70 -0.55 -5.81 -5.89
C ILE A 70 -0.74 -6.04 -4.38
N LEU A 71 -1.71 -5.36 -3.77
CA LEU A 71 -2.01 -5.50 -2.34
C LEU A 71 -2.47 -6.91 -1.99
N ASP A 72 -3.25 -7.58 -2.85
CA ASP A 72 -3.67 -8.97 -2.67
C ASP A 72 -2.49 -9.93 -2.65
N LEU A 73 -1.55 -9.76 -3.58
CA LEU A 73 -0.34 -10.58 -3.62
C LEU A 73 0.51 -10.36 -2.36
N ALA A 74 0.66 -9.12 -1.91
CA ALA A 74 1.40 -8.79 -0.70
C ALA A 74 0.73 -9.36 0.56
N CYS A 75 -0.60 -9.20 0.70
CA CYS A 75 -1.37 -9.78 1.80
C CYS A 75 -1.32 -11.30 1.80
N LEU A 76 -1.44 -11.96 0.63
CA LEU A 76 -1.31 -13.41 0.53
C LEU A 76 0.08 -13.88 0.99
N ARG A 77 1.15 -13.18 0.60
CA ARG A 77 2.53 -13.51 0.96
C ARG A 77 2.81 -13.31 2.45
N GLN A 78 2.28 -12.25 3.06
CA GLN A 78 2.63 -11.84 4.44
C GLN A 78 1.62 -12.30 5.50
N LEU A 79 0.34 -12.45 5.13
CA LEU A 79 -0.80 -12.65 6.04
C LEU A 79 -1.63 -13.91 5.70
N GLY A 80 -1.43 -14.51 4.52
CA GLY A 80 -2.09 -15.75 4.12
C GLY A 80 -3.50 -15.59 3.55
N PHE A 81 -3.97 -14.36 3.31
CA PHE A 81 -5.26 -14.08 2.69
C PHE A 81 -5.20 -12.83 1.81
N PRO A 82 -6.04 -12.70 0.76
CA PRO A 82 -6.11 -11.50 -0.07
C PRO A 82 -6.83 -10.38 0.68
N LEU A 83 -6.64 -9.13 0.27
CA LEU A 83 -7.28 -7.98 0.88
C LEU A 83 -8.82 -8.11 0.74
N PRO A 84 -9.59 -8.14 1.83
CA PRO A 84 -11.02 -8.45 1.79
C PRO A 84 -11.89 -7.24 1.36
N ASN A 85 -11.29 -6.04 1.29
CA ASN A 85 -12.04 -4.81 1.06
C ASN A 85 -12.65 -4.76 -0.35
N PRO A 86 -13.95 -4.40 -0.47
CA PRO A 86 -14.59 -4.20 -1.77
C PRO A 86 -14.01 -2.97 -2.49
N LEU A 87 -14.01 -3.01 -3.82
CA LEU A 87 -13.53 -1.92 -4.68
C LEU A 87 -14.68 -1.09 -5.23
N ILE A 88 -14.44 0.21 -5.33
CA ILE A 88 -15.25 1.17 -6.06
C ILE A 88 -14.32 1.84 -7.08
N GLU A 89 -14.53 1.54 -8.35
CA GLU A 89 -13.84 2.21 -9.46
C GLU A 89 -14.55 3.53 -9.78
N VAL A 90 -13.79 4.61 -9.97
CA VAL A 90 -14.29 5.94 -10.36
C VAL A 90 -13.64 6.44 -11.64
#